data_AF-A0A2N1YN24-F1
#
_entry.id   AF-A0A2N1YN24-F1
#
_cell.length_a   1.000
_cell.length_b   1.000
_cell.length_c   1.000
_cell.angle_alpha   90.00
_cell.angle_beta   90.00
_cell.angle_gamma   90.00
#
_symmetry.space_group_name_H-M   'P 1'
#
loop_
_entity.id
_entity.type
_entity.pdbx_description
1 polymer ?
#
loop_
_entity_poly.entity_id
_entity_poly.type
_entity_poly.pdbx_seq_one_letter_code
_entity_poly.pdbx_strand_id
1 'polypeptide(L)'
;MPPINGAIYNVSEFLSLFLRSVREGFYPVSTDDHPRVPSINAQAESALDQPFFRESMHKRRCLIPTTGYYEWQARDGHKQPFHIHLPRQHPFLMAGIWDYRGGDESQPTVAILTTQAPMDLAAIHDRMPVIIPNELIYNWFEHPDNRLLMPVSSGVFEADAISNHINNARNEGPDVLN
;
A
#
# COMPACT_ATOMS: atom_id res chain seq x y z
N MET A 1 4.55 -3.22 30.02
CA MET A 1 3.81 -3.59 28.79
C MET A 1 4.81 -4.26 27.87
N PRO A 2 4.56 -5.49 27.39
CA PRO A 2 5.47 -6.13 26.44
C PRO A 2 5.47 -5.33 25.12
N PRO A 3 6.59 -5.30 24.38
CA PRO A 3 6.63 -4.68 23.07
C PRO A 3 5.71 -5.43 22.10
N ILE A 4 4.91 -4.68 21.35
CA ILE A 4 4.11 -5.19 20.23
C ILE A 4 5.11 -5.67 19.17
N ASN A 5 4.98 -6.91 18.69
CA ASN A 5 5.89 -7.54 17.72
C ASN A 5 5.67 -7.04 16.26
N GLY A 6 5.08 -5.86 16.11
CA GLY A 6 4.91 -5.17 14.84
C GLY A 6 5.81 -3.94 14.81
N ALA A 7 6.66 -3.81 13.79
CA ALA A 7 7.42 -2.58 13.57
C ALA A 7 6.43 -1.42 13.35
N ILE A 8 6.16 -0.66 14.41
CA ILE A 8 5.59 0.67 14.29
C ILE A 8 6.75 1.54 13.80
N TYR A 9 6.90 1.66 12.50
CA TYR A 9 7.74 2.69 11.94
C TYR A 9 7.18 4.04 12.39
N ASN A 10 8.03 4.90 12.96
CA ASN A 10 7.63 6.28 13.13
C ASN A 10 7.30 6.86 11.73
N VAL A 11 6.44 7.89 11.67
CA VAL A 11 5.95 8.43 10.38
C VAL A 11 7.10 8.81 9.42
N SER A 12 8.25 9.24 9.95
CA SER A 12 9.45 9.61 9.18
C SER A 12 10.17 8.40 8.57
N GLU A 13 10.39 7.34 9.37
CA GLU A 13 10.94 6.06 8.91
C GLU A 13 10.01 5.40 7.91
N PHE A 14 8.71 5.43 8.19
CA PHE A 14 7.70 4.90 7.28
C PHE A 14 7.71 5.64 5.94
N LEU A 15 7.69 6.98 5.96
CA LEU A 15 7.73 7.77 4.74
C LEU A 15 9.02 7.53 3.96
N SER A 16 10.15 7.40 4.66
CA SER A 16 11.44 7.06 4.05
C SER A 16 11.43 5.68 3.40
N LEU A 17 10.81 4.69 4.04
CA LEU A 17 10.62 3.33 3.54
C LEU A 17 9.70 3.27 2.33
N PHE A 18 8.57 3.97 2.41
CA PHE A 18 7.60 4.07 1.34
C PHE A 18 8.21 4.72 0.10
N LEU A 19 8.89 5.86 0.26
CA LEU A 19 9.58 6.54 -0.85
C LEU A 19 10.69 5.68 -1.48
N ARG A 20 11.40 4.89 -0.67
CA ARG A 20 12.39 3.91 -1.18
C ARG A 20 11.71 2.78 -1.96
N SER A 21 10.61 2.22 -1.46
CA SER A 21 9.85 1.20 -2.18
C SER A 21 9.24 1.72 -3.48
N VAL A 22 8.68 2.93 -3.52
CA VAL A 22 8.16 3.48 -4.79
C VAL A 22 9.28 3.57 -5.84
N ARG A 23 10.53 3.81 -5.43
CA ARG A 23 11.68 3.92 -6.33
C ARG A 23 12.31 2.58 -6.70
N GLU A 24 12.43 1.67 -5.75
CA GLU A 24 13.22 0.44 -5.88
C GLU A 24 12.35 -0.83 -5.92
N GLY A 25 11.14 -0.76 -5.38
CA GLY A 25 10.15 -1.82 -5.19
C GLY A 25 10.49 -2.87 -4.13
N PHE A 26 9.63 -3.87 -3.94
CA PHE A 26 9.75 -4.88 -2.88
C PHE A 26 10.66 -6.04 -3.29
N TYR A 27 11.58 -6.40 -2.38
CA TYR A 27 12.46 -7.56 -2.51
C TYR A 27 12.55 -8.29 -1.16
N PRO A 28 12.07 -9.55 -1.07
CA PRO A 28 12.23 -10.33 0.14
C PRO A 28 13.69 -10.74 0.35
N VAL A 29 14.02 -11.14 1.58
CA VAL A 29 15.36 -11.64 1.94
C VAL A 29 15.76 -12.88 1.13
N SER A 30 14.80 -13.72 0.77
CA SER A 30 15.02 -15.06 0.21
C SER A 30 15.35 -15.13 -1.28
N THR A 31 15.44 -14.00 -1.97
CA THR A 31 15.73 -13.98 -3.42
C THR A 31 17.14 -13.46 -3.71
N ASP A 32 18.06 -14.39 -4.01
CA ASP A 32 19.36 -14.09 -4.65
C ASP A 32 19.16 -13.61 -6.11
N ASP A 33 18.10 -14.10 -6.77
CA ASP A 33 17.68 -13.70 -8.11
C ASP A 33 16.53 -12.68 -8.03
N HIS A 34 16.84 -11.43 -8.37
CA HIS A 34 15.85 -10.36 -8.41
C HIS A 34 14.87 -10.58 -9.58
N PRO A 35 13.54 -10.51 -9.35
CA PRO A 35 12.62 -10.37 -10.47
C PRO A 35 13.02 -9.13 -11.29
N ARG A 36 13.01 -9.24 -12.63
CA ARG A 36 13.40 -8.12 -13.53
C ARG A 36 12.61 -6.84 -13.29
N VAL A 37 11.43 -6.96 -12.71
CA VAL A 37 10.59 -5.83 -12.28
C VAL A 37 10.19 -6.06 -10.83
N PRO A 38 10.55 -5.17 -9.92
CA PRO A 38 10.13 -5.29 -8.53
C PRO A 38 8.64 -5.00 -8.38
N SER A 39 7.99 -5.65 -7.42
CA SER A 39 6.58 -5.39 -7.15
C SER A 39 6.43 -4.33 -6.08
N ILE A 40 5.68 -3.27 -6.35
CA ILE A 40 5.30 -2.29 -5.30
C ILE A 40 4.02 -2.70 -4.56
N ASN A 41 3.30 -3.70 -5.09
CA ASN A 41 2.04 -4.20 -4.57
C ASN A 41 2.06 -5.72 -4.39
N ALA A 42 1.30 -6.24 -3.43
CA ALA A 42 1.02 -7.67 -3.31
C ALA A 42 -0.50 -7.88 -3.27
N GLN A 43 -1.02 -8.81 -4.07
CA GLN A 43 -2.45 -9.14 -4.07
C GLN A 43 -2.78 -9.98 -2.84
N ALA A 44 -3.57 -9.43 -1.93
CA ALA A 44 -3.81 -10.01 -0.61
C ALA A 44 -4.42 -11.43 -0.67
N GLU A 45 -5.19 -11.72 -1.70
CA GLU A 45 -5.82 -13.03 -1.96
C GLU A 45 -4.80 -14.15 -2.18
N SER A 46 -3.60 -13.81 -2.66
CA SER A 46 -2.56 -14.77 -3.03
C SER A 46 -1.26 -14.58 -2.25
N ALA A 47 -1.08 -13.45 -1.55
CA ALA A 47 0.16 -13.10 -0.88
C ALA A 47 0.62 -14.13 0.18
N LEU A 48 -0.33 -14.78 0.87
CA LEU A 48 -0.02 -15.86 1.83
C LEU A 48 0.49 -17.13 1.15
N ASP A 49 0.10 -17.36 -0.11
CA ASP A 49 0.44 -18.56 -0.86
C ASP A 49 1.64 -18.35 -1.79
N GLN A 50 2.01 -17.11 -2.08
CA GLN A 50 3.17 -16.79 -2.91
C GLN A 50 4.46 -16.83 -2.08
N PRO A 51 5.45 -17.70 -2.41
CA PRO A 51 6.71 -17.78 -1.67
C PRO A 51 7.42 -16.43 -1.51
N PHE A 52 7.26 -15.55 -2.49
CA PHE A 52 7.86 -14.21 -2.53
C PHE A 52 7.32 -13.27 -1.42
N PHE A 53 6.06 -13.42 -1.00
CA PHE A 53 5.43 -12.54 0.01
C PHE A 53 5.12 -13.25 1.33
N ARG A 54 5.02 -14.59 1.32
CA ARG A 54 4.52 -15.39 2.43
C ARG A 54 5.22 -15.10 3.75
N GLU A 55 6.56 -15.04 3.77
CA GLU A 55 7.28 -14.81 5.02
C GLU A 55 6.96 -13.42 5.61
N SER A 56 7.00 -12.38 4.77
CA SER A 56 6.67 -11.02 5.20
C SER A 56 5.22 -10.86 5.63
N MET A 57 4.28 -11.56 4.96
CA MET A 57 2.89 -11.63 5.41
C MET A 57 2.76 -12.17 6.83
N HIS A 58 3.62 -13.11 7.24
CA HIS A 58 3.58 -13.67 8.61
C HIS A 58 4.32 -12.82 9.64
N LYS A 59 5.51 -12.31 9.29
CA LYS A 59 6.46 -11.75 10.26
C LYS A 59 6.69 -10.24 10.15
N ARG A 60 6.37 -9.64 9.01
CA ARG A 60 6.79 -8.28 8.64
C ARG A 60 5.62 -7.48 8.08
N ARG A 61 4.51 -7.49 8.80
CA ARG A 61 3.38 -6.59 8.53
C ARG A 61 3.73 -5.18 8.98
N CYS A 62 3.24 -4.18 8.26
CA CYS A 62 3.33 -2.77 8.61
C CYS A 62 2.03 -2.04 8.26
N LEU A 63 1.93 -0.78 8.68
CA LEU A 63 0.84 0.12 8.35
C LEU A 63 1.41 1.35 7.65
N ILE A 64 0.68 1.81 6.64
CA ILE A 64 1.06 2.89 5.73
C ILE A 64 0.08 4.04 5.94
N PRO A 65 0.38 5.03 6.80
CA PRO A 65 -0.48 6.20 6.97
C PRO A 65 -0.49 7.04 5.70
N THR A 66 -1.68 7.41 5.23
CA THR A 66 -1.86 8.30 4.09
C THR A 66 -3.10 9.17 4.23
N THR A 67 -3.14 10.27 3.49
CA THR A 67 -4.34 11.09 3.28
C THR A 67 -5.12 10.68 2.03
N GLY A 68 -4.51 9.89 1.14
CA GLY A 68 -5.12 9.43 -0.11
C GLY A 68 -4.13 8.63 -0.95
N TYR A 69 -4.58 8.11 -2.08
CA TYR A 69 -3.73 7.47 -3.08
C TYR A 69 -4.20 7.88 -4.48
N TYR A 70 -3.35 7.63 -5.48
CA TYR A 70 -3.64 8.01 -6.85
C TYR A 70 -3.93 6.77 -7.68
N GLU A 71 -4.95 6.87 -8.55
CA GLU A 71 -5.21 5.85 -9.56
C GLU A 71 -5.53 6.45 -10.92
N TRP A 72 -5.26 5.69 -11.97
CA TRP A 72 -5.43 6.14 -13.34
C TRP A 72 -6.53 5.36 -14.04
N GLN A 73 -7.66 6.04 -14.29
CA GLN A 73 -8.73 5.48 -15.10
C GLN A 73 -8.35 5.52 -16.58
N ALA A 74 -8.36 4.37 -17.24
CA ALA A 74 -8.26 4.32 -18.69
C ALA A 74 -9.55 4.86 -19.33
N ARG A 75 -9.43 5.91 -20.15
CA ARG A 75 -10.54 6.48 -20.94
C ARG A 75 -10.04 6.76 -22.34
N ASP A 76 -10.70 6.26 -23.38
CA ASP A 76 -10.48 6.64 -24.78
C ASP A 76 -9.01 6.90 -25.18
N GLY A 77 -8.12 5.94 -24.87
CA GLY A 77 -6.69 6.02 -25.21
C GLY A 77 -5.83 6.95 -24.34
N HIS A 78 -6.40 7.61 -23.33
CA HIS A 78 -5.70 8.38 -22.31
C HIS A 78 -5.95 7.81 -20.90
N LYS A 79 -5.17 8.29 -19.94
CA LYS A 79 -5.32 7.95 -18.52
C LYS A 79 -5.71 9.20 -17.75
N GLN A 80 -6.88 9.20 -17.11
CA GLN A 80 -7.31 10.26 -16.20
C GLN A 80 -6.86 9.91 -14.77
N PRO A 81 -5.96 10.68 -14.15
CA PRO A 81 -5.61 10.47 -12.74
C PRO A 81 -6.73 10.91 -11.81
N PHE A 82 -6.91 10.17 -10.72
CA PHE A 82 -7.80 10.46 -9.62
C PHE A 82 -7.02 10.46 -8.32
N HIS A 83 -7.36 11.39 -7.41
CA HIS A 83 -7.00 11.32 -6.00
C HIS A 83 -8.15 10.65 -5.24
N ILE A 84 -7.90 9.46 -4.69
CA ILE A 84 -8.87 8.67 -3.93
C ILE A 84 -8.57 8.80 -2.45
N HIS A 85 -9.59 9.15 -1.66
CA HIS A 85 -9.42 9.43 -0.23
C HIS A 85 -10.66 9.12 0.61
N LEU A 86 -10.47 9.08 1.94
CA LEU A 86 -11.52 8.82 2.93
C LEU A 86 -11.89 10.14 3.65
N PRO A 87 -12.89 10.91 3.18
CA PRO A 87 -13.18 12.26 3.66
C PRO A 87 -13.48 12.32 5.18
N ARG A 88 -13.92 11.19 5.76
CA ARG A 88 -14.28 11.07 7.17
C ARG A 88 -13.18 10.46 8.04
N GLN A 89 -12.03 10.09 7.47
CA GLN A 89 -10.94 9.42 8.18
C GLN A 89 -9.58 9.81 7.59
N HIS A 90 -8.98 10.85 8.17
CA HIS A 90 -7.66 11.33 7.79
C HIS A 90 -6.72 11.46 9.01
N PRO A 91 -5.49 10.90 8.95
CA PRO A 91 -5.05 9.92 7.95
C PRO A 91 -5.81 8.58 8.10
N PHE A 92 -5.78 7.77 7.05
CA PHE A 92 -6.15 6.35 7.10
C PHE A 92 -4.93 5.47 6.87
N LEU A 93 -5.08 4.18 7.16
CA LEU A 93 -3.97 3.23 7.19
C LEU A 93 -4.13 2.19 6.10
N MET A 94 -3.18 2.10 5.18
CA MET A 94 -3.11 0.99 4.23
C MET A 94 -2.27 -0.15 4.82
N ALA A 95 -2.66 -1.39 4.56
CA ALA A 95 -1.91 -2.56 4.98
C ALA A 95 -0.67 -2.72 4.10
N GLY A 96 0.48 -2.97 4.71
CA GLY A 96 1.72 -3.23 4.01
C GLY A 96 2.45 -4.45 4.57
N ILE A 97 3.40 -4.93 3.78
CA ILE A 97 4.42 -5.88 4.21
C ILE A 97 5.79 -5.35 3.85
N TRP A 98 6.79 -5.63 4.67
CA TRP A 98 8.15 -5.14 4.46
C TRP A 98 9.18 -6.27 4.54
N ASP A 99 10.37 -6.02 4.02
CA ASP A 99 11.53 -6.89 4.18
C ASP A 99 12.84 -6.17 3.88
N TYR A 100 13.97 -6.82 4.15
CA TYR A 100 15.31 -6.34 3.78
C TYR A 100 15.79 -6.97 2.48
N ARG A 101 16.19 -6.14 1.52
CA ARG A 101 16.69 -6.63 0.22
C ARG A 101 17.94 -7.48 0.44
N GLY A 102 17.85 -8.78 0.12
CA GLY A 102 18.96 -9.72 0.30
C GLY A 102 19.48 -9.82 1.75
N GLY A 103 18.66 -9.48 2.75
CA GLY A 103 19.08 -9.49 4.15
C GLY A 103 19.88 -8.25 4.60
N ASP A 104 20.11 -7.26 3.74
CA ASP A 104 20.78 -6.03 4.11
C ASP A 104 19.83 -5.12 4.91
N GLU A 105 20.05 -5.04 6.23
CA GLU A 105 19.24 -4.21 7.14
C GLU A 105 19.23 -2.71 6.78
N SER A 106 20.22 -2.25 5.99
CA SER A 106 20.26 -0.88 5.47
C SER A 106 19.40 -0.66 4.22
N GLN A 107 18.87 -1.74 3.63
CA GLN A 107 18.04 -1.73 2.43
C GLN A 107 16.64 -2.31 2.68
N PRO A 108 15.84 -1.67 3.54
CA PRO A 108 14.45 -2.08 3.72
C PRO A 108 13.58 -1.72 2.52
N THR A 109 12.62 -2.59 2.23
CA THR A 109 11.67 -2.52 1.13
C THR A 109 10.25 -2.77 1.65
N VAL A 110 9.22 -2.29 0.95
CA VAL A 110 7.82 -2.44 1.35
C VAL A 110 6.94 -2.72 0.14
N ALA A 111 5.87 -3.48 0.31
CA ALA A 111 4.78 -3.62 -0.66
C ALA A 111 3.45 -3.24 0.00
N ILE A 112 2.61 -2.52 -0.72
CA ILE A 112 1.22 -2.29 -0.31
C ILE A 112 0.42 -3.57 -0.60
N LEU A 113 -0.38 -4.02 0.36
CA LEU A 113 -1.36 -5.06 0.08
C LEU A 113 -2.54 -4.45 -0.67
N THR A 114 -2.92 -5.10 -1.76
CA THR A 114 -4.07 -4.70 -2.58
C THR A 114 -5.14 -5.78 -2.54
N THR A 115 -6.39 -5.37 -2.68
CA THR A 115 -7.58 -6.22 -2.74
C THR A 115 -8.46 -5.76 -3.90
N GLN A 116 -9.53 -6.49 -4.20
CA GLN A 116 -10.49 -6.11 -5.23
C GLN A 116 -11.14 -4.76 -4.89
N ALA A 117 -11.28 -3.87 -5.86
CA ALA A 117 -11.98 -2.61 -5.63
C ALA A 117 -13.50 -2.82 -5.48
N PRO A 118 -14.17 -2.09 -4.57
CA PRO A 118 -15.63 -2.05 -4.51
C PRO A 118 -16.19 -1.35 -5.76
N MET A 119 -17.49 -1.50 -6.03
CA MET A 119 -18.10 -1.14 -7.33
C MET A 119 -17.85 0.31 -7.78
N ASP A 120 -17.90 1.24 -6.83
CA ASP A 120 -17.66 2.67 -7.00
C ASP A 120 -16.21 3.00 -7.40
N LEU A 121 -15.23 2.25 -6.88
CA LEU A 121 -13.82 2.40 -7.27
C LEU A 121 -13.44 1.54 -8.49
N ALA A 122 -14.14 0.43 -8.71
CA ALA A 122 -13.91 -0.48 -9.84
C ALA A 122 -14.10 0.21 -11.21
N ALA A 123 -14.85 1.31 -11.24
CA ALA A 123 -14.95 2.16 -12.43
C ALA A 123 -13.62 2.85 -12.77
N ILE A 124 -12.78 3.14 -11.78
CA ILE A 124 -11.45 3.77 -11.94
C ILE A 124 -10.38 2.69 -12.15
N HIS A 125 -10.29 1.72 -11.23
CA HIS A 125 -9.32 0.63 -11.26
C HIS A 125 -9.87 -0.59 -10.51
N ASP A 126 -9.53 -1.81 -10.95
CA ASP A 126 -10.09 -3.06 -10.41
C ASP A 126 -9.50 -3.46 -9.05
N ARG A 127 -8.41 -2.80 -8.63
CA ARG A 127 -7.72 -3.01 -7.37
C ARG A 127 -7.70 -1.74 -6.53
N MET A 128 -7.67 -1.93 -5.22
CA MET A 128 -7.46 -0.88 -4.24
C MET A 128 -6.49 -1.35 -3.14
N PRO A 129 -5.88 -0.45 -2.37
CA PRO A 129 -5.16 -0.81 -1.16
C PRO A 129 -6.08 -1.47 -0.13
N VAL A 130 -5.58 -2.44 0.62
CA VAL A 130 -6.26 -2.95 1.82
C VAL A 130 -6.22 -1.86 2.89
N ILE A 131 -7.37 -1.48 3.44
CA ILE A 131 -7.47 -0.45 4.49
C ILE A 131 -7.63 -1.13 5.85
N ILE A 132 -6.83 -0.73 6.82
CA ILE A 132 -6.93 -1.22 8.20
C ILE A 132 -7.65 -0.17 9.06
N PRO A 133 -8.84 -0.48 9.61
CA PRO A 133 -9.51 0.40 10.57
C PRO A 133 -8.65 0.62 11.82
N ASN A 134 -8.74 1.81 12.41
CA ASN A 134 -7.90 2.20 13.55
C ASN A 134 -8.13 1.27 14.76
N GLU A 135 -9.36 0.81 14.94
CA GLU A 135 -9.78 -0.12 15.99
C GLU A 135 -9.25 -1.55 15.79
N LEU A 136 -8.75 -1.89 14.59
CA LEU A 136 -8.21 -3.21 14.25
C LEU A 136 -6.68 -3.22 14.09
N ILE A 137 -5.99 -2.11 14.42
CA ILE A 137 -4.52 -2.02 14.37
C ILE A 137 -3.87 -3.15 15.19
N TYR A 138 -4.36 -3.42 16.40
CA TYR A 138 -3.79 -4.47 17.24
C TYR A 138 -3.96 -5.86 16.59
N ASN A 139 -5.15 -6.14 16.06
CA ASN A 139 -5.42 -7.38 15.34
C ASN A 139 -4.53 -7.55 14.12
N TRP A 140 -4.29 -6.47 13.36
CA TRP A 140 -3.39 -6.50 12.22
C TRP A 140 -2.00 -7.05 12.58
N PHE A 141 -1.46 -6.69 13.74
CA PHE A 141 -0.14 -7.16 14.16
C PHE A 141 -0.17 -8.49 14.93
N GLU A 142 -0.98 -8.61 15.97
CA GLU A 142 -0.86 -9.70 16.94
C GLU A 142 -1.81 -10.88 16.64
N HIS A 143 -2.96 -10.60 16.01
CA HIS A 143 -4.00 -11.59 15.73
C HIS A 143 -4.55 -11.42 14.31
N PRO A 144 -3.70 -11.61 13.29
CA PRO A 144 -4.08 -11.33 11.91
C PRO A 144 -5.25 -12.21 11.50
N ASP A 145 -6.26 -11.56 10.92
CA ASP A 145 -7.45 -12.21 10.41
C ASP A 145 -7.57 -11.87 8.92
N ASN A 146 -7.75 -12.89 8.07
CA ASN A 146 -7.88 -12.70 6.64
C ASN A 146 -9.09 -11.82 6.27
N ARG A 147 -10.07 -11.64 7.16
CA ARG A 147 -11.16 -10.68 6.98
C ARG A 147 -10.67 -9.23 6.90
N LEU A 148 -9.50 -8.92 7.46
CA LEU A 148 -8.85 -7.60 7.35
C LEU A 148 -8.30 -7.34 5.93
N LEU A 149 -8.19 -8.37 5.09
CA LEU A 149 -7.72 -8.26 3.70
C LEU A 149 -8.85 -8.02 2.70
N MET A 150 -10.10 -8.02 3.18
CA MET A 150 -11.28 -7.78 2.35
C MET A 150 -11.41 -6.28 2.01
N PRO A 151 -12.02 -5.95 0.87
CA PRO A 151 -12.29 -4.56 0.54
C PRO A 151 -13.24 -3.94 1.56
N VAL A 152 -13.04 -2.64 1.78
CA VAL A 152 -14.04 -1.83 2.47
C VAL A 152 -15.27 -1.66 1.59
N SER A 153 -16.42 -1.42 2.23
CA SER A 153 -17.70 -1.23 1.55
C SER A 153 -17.69 -0.03 0.59
N SER A 154 -18.48 -0.11 -0.49
CA SER A 154 -18.76 1.05 -1.35
C SER A 154 -19.33 2.24 -0.60
N GLY A 155 -19.09 3.45 -1.12
CA GLY A 155 -19.65 4.71 -0.65
C GLY A 155 -18.88 5.36 0.50
N VAL A 156 -17.70 4.84 0.85
CA VAL A 156 -16.82 5.43 1.88
C VAL A 156 -15.74 6.32 1.30
N PHE A 157 -15.32 6.06 0.06
CA PHE A 157 -14.30 6.85 -0.64
C PHE A 157 -14.93 7.97 -1.44
N GLU A 158 -14.17 9.05 -1.55
CA GLU A 158 -14.32 10.06 -2.58
C GLU A 158 -13.15 9.95 -3.56
N ALA A 159 -13.41 10.29 -4.83
CA ALA A 159 -12.43 10.23 -5.91
C ALA A 159 -12.50 11.51 -6.74
N ASP A 160 -11.52 12.37 -6.56
CA ASP A 160 -11.43 13.66 -7.26
C ASP A 160 -10.57 13.50 -8.51
N ALA A 161 -11.09 13.91 -9.67
CA ALA A 161 -10.28 13.98 -10.88
C ALA A 161 -9.24 15.10 -10.74
N ILE A 162 -7.97 14.78 -10.96
CA ILE A 162 -6.85 15.74 -10.85
C ILE A 162 -6.17 15.94 -12.21
N SER A 163 -5.31 16.94 -12.33
CA SER A 163 -4.57 17.15 -13.59
C SER A 163 -3.50 16.07 -13.80
N ASN A 164 -3.05 15.96 -15.06
CA ASN A 164 -1.92 15.13 -15.44
C ASN A 164 -0.57 15.59 -14.85
N HIS A 165 -0.55 16.67 -14.04
CA HIS A 165 0.65 17.14 -13.38
C HIS A 165 1.27 16.07 -12.48
N ILE A 166 0.46 15.21 -11.87
CA ILE A 166 0.91 14.07 -11.05
C ILE A 166 1.76 13.04 -11.81
N ASN A 167 1.68 12.98 -13.15
CA ASN A 167 2.39 11.99 -13.94
C ASN A 167 3.91 12.18 -13.94
N ASN A 168 4.39 13.37 -13.57
CA ASN A 168 5.81 13.65 -13.40
C ASN A 168 6.17 13.57 -11.91
N ALA A 169 6.86 12.50 -11.52
CA ALA A 169 7.26 12.24 -10.13
C ALA A 169 8.18 13.31 -9.50
N ARG A 170 8.68 14.29 -10.27
CA ARG A 170 9.41 15.45 -9.74
C ARG A 170 8.50 16.56 -9.22
N ASN A 171 7.21 16.49 -9.56
CA ASN A 171 6.23 17.45 -9.09
C ASN A 171 5.83 17.04 -7.67
N GLU A 172 6.11 17.91 -6.72
CA GLU A 172 5.85 17.71 -5.30
C GLU A 172 5.12 18.96 -4.77
N GLY A 173 4.07 18.78 -3.97
CA GLY A 173 3.31 19.88 -3.37
C GLY A 173 1.80 19.76 -3.57
N PRO A 174 1.00 20.70 -2.99
CA PRO A 174 -0.46 20.67 -3.10
C PRO A 174 -0.99 20.85 -4.53
N ASP A 175 -0.17 21.43 -5.40
CA ASP A 175 -0.47 21.70 -6.80
C ASP A 175 -0.64 20.44 -7.65
N VAL A 176 -0.15 19.28 -7.18
CA VAL A 176 -0.40 17.99 -7.84
C VAL A 176 -1.87 17.55 -7.79
N LEU A 177 -2.67 18.15 -6.89
CA LEU A 177 -4.10 17.87 -6.74
C LEU A 177 -4.99 18.79 -7.58
N ASN A 178 -4.41 19.82 -8.21
CA ASN A 178 -5.13 20.78 -9.04
C ASN A 178 -5.30 20.30 -10.49
#